data_AF-A0A235EZE5-F1
#
_entry.id   AF-A0A235EZE5-F1
#
_cell.length_a   1.000
_cell.length_b   1.000
_cell.length_c   1.000
_cell.angle_alpha   90.00
_cell.angle_beta   90.00
_cell.angle_gamma   90.00
#
_symmetry.space_group_name_H-M   'P 1'
#
loop_
_entity.id
_entity.type
_entity.pdbx_description
1 polymer ?
#
loop_
_entity_poly.entity_id
_entity_poly.type
_entity_poly.pdbx_seq_one_letter_code
_entity_poly.pdbx_strand_id
1 'polypeptide(L)'
;GWRVSRTMQTDFVLDALEQALYERRPDANGLVHHSDRGAQYLSIRYSERLAEAGVKPSVGSRGDSYDNALAETINGLYKTELIHRRAPWKSRESVELATLQWVHWFNHTRLLEPIGYIPPAEAEANYFRQLAEKTETAVLT
;
A
#
# COMPACT_ATOMS: atom_id res chain seq x y z
N GLY A 1 1.61 0.81 4.42
CA GLY A 1 1.16 1.59 5.58
C GLY A 1 0.28 2.72 5.10
N TRP A 2 -0.23 3.53 6.02
CA TRP A 2 -1.07 4.68 5.70
C TRP A 2 -0.84 5.79 6.73
N ARG A 3 -1.18 7.03 6.38
CA ARG A 3 -1.05 8.16 7.29
C ARG A 3 -2.13 9.19 6.98
N VAL A 4 -2.50 10.01 7.97
CA VAL A 4 -3.34 11.21 7.78
C VAL A 4 -2.60 12.45 8.27
N SER A 5 -2.39 13.41 7.37
CA SER A 5 -1.68 14.65 7.64
C SER A 5 -2.47 15.88 7.17
N ARG A 6 -2.15 17.05 7.74
CA ARG A 6 -2.65 18.37 7.30
C ARG A 6 -1.76 19.00 6.21
N THR A 7 -0.57 18.44 5.98
CA THR A 7 0.45 19.01 5.08
C THR A 7 1.02 17.95 4.15
N MET A 8 1.31 18.33 2.91
CA MET A 8 1.95 17.47 1.91
C MET A 8 3.48 17.54 1.98
N GLN A 9 4.07 17.30 3.15
CA GLN A 9 5.53 17.24 3.32
C GLN A 9 6.05 15.81 3.07
N THR A 10 7.33 15.64 2.75
CA THR A 10 7.93 14.30 2.54
C THR A 10 7.76 13.38 3.75
N ASP A 11 7.86 13.91 4.96
CA ASP A 11 7.74 13.12 6.20
C ASP A 11 6.41 12.37 6.29
N PHE A 12 5.34 12.91 5.70
CA PHE A 12 4.04 12.26 5.65
C PHE A 12 4.06 10.95 4.84
N VAL A 13 4.70 10.93 3.67
CA VAL A 13 4.80 9.71 2.86
C VAL A 13 5.83 8.73 3.44
N LEU A 14 6.87 9.24 4.10
CA LEU A 14 7.83 8.42 4.84
C LEU A 14 7.16 7.67 6.00
N ASP A 15 6.31 8.32 6.80
CA ASP A 15 5.56 7.66 7.87
C ASP A 15 4.76 6.45 7.34
N ALA A 16 4.11 6.60 6.18
CA ALA A 16 3.33 5.53 5.55
C ALA A 16 4.23 4.39 5.02
N LEU A 17 5.41 4.73 4.50
CA LEU A 17 6.44 3.76 4.08
C LEU A 17 7.00 3.00 5.28
N GLU A 18 7.38 3.68 6.36
CA GLU A 18 7.91 3.05 7.58
C GLU A 18 6.92 2.06 8.18
N GLN A 19 5.64 2.45 8.29
CA GLN A 19 4.60 1.52 8.72
C GLN A 19 4.51 0.29 7.81
N ALA A 20 4.67 0.46 6.49
CA ALA A 20 4.66 -0.67 5.56
C ALA A 20 5.87 -1.60 5.80
N LEU A 21 7.07 -1.03 5.89
CA LEU A 21 8.30 -1.81 6.06
C LEU A 21 8.31 -2.55 7.39
N TYR A 22 7.88 -1.88 8.47
CA TYR A 22 7.82 -2.47 9.81
C TYR A 22 6.86 -3.67 9.87
N GLU A 23 5.66 -3.52 9.31
CA GLU A 23 4.64 -4.57 9.30
C GLU A 23 5.06 -5.74 8.42
N ARG A 24 5.61 -5.45 7.24
CA ARG A 24 5.80 -6.44 6.18
C ARG A 24 7.13 -7.17 6.25
N ARG A 25 8.15 -6.56 6.86
CA ARG A 25 9.52 -7.09 6.98
C ARG A 25 9.99 -7.82 5.71
N PRO A 26 9.92 -7.16 4.55
CA PRO A 26 10.19 -7.83 3.29
C PRO A 26 11.65 -8.24 3.19
N ASP A 27 11.91 -9.33 2.47
CA ASP A 27 13.27 -9.70 2.11
C ASP A 27 13.91 -8.59 1.27
N ALA A 28 15.16 -8.29 1.59
CA ALA A 28 15.92 -7.27 0.88
C ALA A 28 16.08 -7.67 -0.61
N ASN A 29 15.97 -6.68 -1.50
CA ASN A 29 16.25 -6.78 -2.94
C ASN A 29 15.21 -7.50 -3.83
N GLY A 30 14.02 -7.81 -3.30
CA GLY A 30 12.90 -8.37 -4.08
C GLY A 30 11.77 -7.40 -4.43
N LEU A 31 11.78 -6.18 -3.90
CA LEU A 31 10.64 -5.26 -3.97
C LEU A 31 10.83 -4.12 -4.97
N VAL A 32 9.73 -3.79 -5.64
CA VAL A 32 9.58 -2.59 -6.46
C VAL A 32 8.53 -1.68 -5.81
N HIS A 33 8.89 -0.42 -5.55
CA HIS A 33 7.97 0.61 -5.07
C HIS A 33 7.43 1.42 -6.24
N HIS A 34 6.17 1.21 -6.59
CA HIS A 34 5.46 2.02 -7.57
C HIS A 34 4.91 3.28 -6.90
N SER A 35 5.21 4.44 -7.47
CA SER A 35 4.68 5.73 -7.03
C SER A 35 4.39 6.66 -8.21
N ASP A 36 3.55 7.66 -7.98
CA ASP A 36 3.39 8.78 -8.90
C ASP A 36 4.65 9.67 -8.91
N ARG A 37 4.62 10.72 -9.73
CA ARG A 37 5.73 11.69 -9.83
C ARG A 37 5.58 12.89 -8.88
N GLY A 38 4.84 12.73 -7.79
CA GLY A 38 4.69 13.76 -6.76
C GLY A 38 6.06 14.15 -6.18
N ALA A 39 6.23 15.44 -5.87
CA ALA A 39 7.50 15.97 -5.38
C ALA A 39 8.00 15.27 -4.10
N GLN A 40 7.07 14.74 -3.28
CA GLN A 40 7.39 13.98 -2.07
C GLN A 40 8.09 12.66 -2.40
N TYR A 41 7.59 11.90 -3.39
CA TYR A 41 8.14 10.62 -3.81
C TYR A 41 9.45 10.75 -4.61
N LEU A 42 9.68 11.93 -5.22
CA LEU A 42 10.92 12.27 -5.91
C LEU A 42 11.97 12.95 -5.01
N SER A 43 11.63 13.23 -3.75
CA SER A 43 12.55 13.90 -2.84
C SER A 43 13.73 13.00 -2.47
N ILE A 44 14.90 13.61 -2.25
CA ILE A 44 16.15 12.91 -1.90
C ILE A 44 15.93 12.00 -0.69
N ARG A 45 15.32 12.52 0.38
CA ARG A 45 15.06 11.76 1.61
C ARG A 45 14.20 10.52 1.37
N TYR A 46 13.24 10.58 0.45
CA TYR A 46 12.38 9.44 0.16
C TYR A 46 13.11 8.37 -0.67
N SER A 47 13.85 8.79 -1.71
CA SER A 47 14.62 7.86 -2.54
C SER A 47 15.78 7.21 -1.79
N GLU A 48 16.48 7.94 -0.92
CA GLU A 48 17.51 7.39 -0.03
C GLU A 48 16.93 6.32 0.89
N ARG A 49 15.78 6.60 1.52
CA ARG A 49 15.15 5.64 2.43
C ARG A 49 14.70 4.35 1.73
N LEU A 50 14.22 4.44 0.49
CA LEU A 50 13.92 3.27 -0.33
C LEU A 50 15.19 2.44 -0.63
N ALA A 51 16.30 3.10 -0.95
CA ALA A 51 17.57 2.44 -1.19
C ALA A 51 18.09 1.73 0.08
N GLU A 52 17.99 2.38 1.26
CA GLU A 52 18.33 1.77 2.56
C GLU A 52 17.46 0.55 2.89
N ALA A 53 16.19 0.53 2.44
CA ALA A 53 15.30 -0.62 2.57
C ALA A 53 15.57 -1.74 1.54
N GLY A 54 16.49 -1.54 0.58
CA GLY A 54 16.67 -2.46 -0.55
C GLY A 54 15.46 -2.53 -1.48
N VAL A 55 14.69 -1.44 -1.58
CA VAL A 55 13.48 -1.34 -2.42
C VAL A 55 13.79 -0.54 -3.68
N LYS A 56 13.54 -1.13 -4.85
CA LYS A 56 13.77 -0.45 -6.13
C LYS A 56 12.62 0.52 -6.43
N PRO A 57 12.88 1.83 -6.62
CA PRO A 57 11.83 2.75 -7.05
C PRO A 57 11.44 2.48 -8.51
N SER A 58 10.14 2.51 -8.77
CA SER A 58 9.56 2.62 -10.12
C SER A 58 8.60 3.79 -10.14
N VAL A 59 8.97 4.83 -10.88
CA VAL A 59 8.07 5.93 -11.21
C VAL A 59 7.68 5.74 -12.67
N GLY A 60 6.40 5.50 -12.95
CA GLY A 60 5.92 5.05 -14.26
C GLY A 60 6.49 5.83 -15.45
N SER A 61 6.56 5.18 -16.62
CA SER A 61 7.00 5.84 -17.84
C SER A 61 6.03 6.98 -18.22
N ARG A 62 6.50 7.99 -18.97
CA ARG A 62 5.69 9.18 -19.28
C ARG A 62 4.49 8.75 -20.15
N GLY A 63 3.28 8.79 -19.59
CA GLY A 63 2.04 8.42 -20.30
C GLY A 63 1.56 7.00 -20.06
N ASP A 64 2.22 6.22 -19.20
CA ASP A 64 1.75 4.91 -18.76
C ASP A 64 1.24 4.98 -17.31
N SER A 65 -0.06 4.75 -17.13
CA SER A 65 -0.74 4.79 -15.82
C SER A 65 -0.99 3.40 -15.23
N TYR A 66 -0.65 2.33 -15.96
CA TYR A 66 -0.95 0.95 -15.53
C TYR A 66 -0.28 0.62 -14.19
N ASP A 67 0.96 1.06 -13.99
CA ASP A 67 1.73 0.88 -12.75
C ASP A 67 1.03 1.47 -11.51
N ASN A 68 0.17 2.48 -11.69
CA ASN A 68 -0.54 3.17 -10.60
C ASN A 68 -2.04 2.83 -10.56
N ALA A 69 -2.58 2.12 -11.55
CA ALA A 69 -4.02 1.90 -11.69
C ALA A 69 -4.65 1.19 -10.49
N LEU A 70 -3.94 0.22 -9.89
CA LEU A 70 -4.39 -0.45 -8.68
C LEU A 70 -4.48 0.53 -7.50
N ALA A 71 -3.43 1.33 -7.29
CA ALA A 71 -3.41 2.33 -6.22
C ALA A 71 -4.50 3.39 -6.40
N GLU A 72 -4.73 3.87 -7.63
CA GLU A 72 -5.82 4.80 -7.94
C GLU A 72 -7.20 4.21 -7.67
N THR A 73 -7.40 2.93 -7.97
CA THR A 73 -8.65 2.23 -7.67
C THR A 73 -8.92 2.22 -6.17
N ILE A 74 -7.91 1.86 -5.36
CA ILE A 74 -8.04 1.87 -3.90
C ILE A 74 -8.28 3.28 -3.36
N ASN A 75 -7.57 4.28 -3.88
CA ASN A 75 -7.77 5.68 -3.50
C ASN A 75 -9.18 6.18 -3.83
N GLY A 76 -9.73 5.78 -4.99
CA GLY A 76 -11.10 6.08 -5.39
C GLY A 76 -12.14 5.46 -4.47
N LEU A 77 -11.97 4.18 -4.12
CA LEU A 77 -12.84 3.47 -3.17
C LEU A 77 -12.79 4.14 -1.79
N TYR A 78 -11.60 4.41 -1.27
CA TYR A 78 -11.41 5.08 0.01
C TYR A 78 -12.10 6.45 0.06
N LYS A 79 -11.92 7.28 -0.96
CA LYS A 79 -12.56 8.60 -1.05
C LYS A 79 -14.09 8.46 -1.08
N THR A 80 -14.61 7.54 -1.88
CA THR A 80 -16.06 7.37 -2.08
C THR A 80 -16.74 6.77 -0.85
N GLU A 81 -16.21 5.66 -0.35
CA GLU A 81 -16.85 4.86 0.70
C GLU A 81 -16.67 5.45 2.10
N LEU A 82 -15.54 6.14 2.35
CA LEU A 82 -15.23 6.72 3.65
C LEU A 82 -15.33 8.24 3.64
N ILE A 83 -14.47 8.91 2.87
CA ILE A 83 -14.26 10.36 3.00
C ILE A 83 -15.51 11.15 2.64
N HIS A 84 -16.09 10.91 1.45
CA HIS A 84 -17.28 11.62 0.99
C HIS A 84 -18.52 11.16 1.74
N ARG A 85 -18.67 9.86 1.98
CA ARG A 85 -19.84 9.29 2.65
C ARG A 85 -20.04 9.78 4.09
N ARG A 86 -18.95 10.06 4.81
CA ARG A 86 -18.98 10.51 6.22
C ARG A 86 -18.67 11.99 6.39
N ALA A 87 -18.52 12.73 5.29
CA ALA A 87 -18.32 14.18 5.34
C ALA A 87 -19.57 14.90 5.92
N PRO A 88 -19.41 16.06 6.57
CA PRO A 88 -18.16 16.78 6.83
C PRO A 88 -17.38 16.23 8.05
N TRP A 89 -16.05 16.33 7.99
CA TRP A 89 -15.14 15.90 9.06
C TRP A 89 -14.80 17.05 10.00
N LYS A 90 -14.91 16.82 11.31
CA LYS A 90 -14.68 17.86 12.34
C LYS A 90 -13.20 17.98 12.74
N SER A 91 -12.43 16.90 12.63
CA SER A 91 -11.03 16.88 13.04
C SER A 91 -10.20 15.88 12.24
N ARG A 92 -8.88 16.09 12.20
CA ARG A 92 -7.93 15.16 11.57
C ARG A 92 -7.96 13.81 12.28
N GLU A 93 -8.12 13.83 13.59
CA GLU A 93 -8.15 12.66 14.47
C GLU A 93 -9.37 11.79 14.17
N SER A 94 -10.52 12.39 13.84
CA SER A 94 -11.71 11.66 13.41
C SER A 94 -11.52 10.97 12.06
N VAL A 95 -10.79 11.62 11.13
CA VAL A 95 -10.41 11.00 9.85
C VAL A 95 -9.46 9.84 10.11
N GLU A 96 -8.40 10.06 10.89
CA GLU A 96 -7.38 9.04 11.21
C GLU A 96 -7.98 7.77 11.82
N LEU A 97 -8.88 7.91 12.81
CA LEU A 97 -9.58 6.75 13.38
C LEU A 97 -10.45 6.04 12.34
N ALA A 98 -11.16 6.79 11.50
CA ALA A 98 -12.01 6.22 10.47
C ALA A 98 -11.19 5.55 9.36
N THR A 99 -10.01 6.08 9.02
CA THR A 99 -9.05 5.47 8.10
C THR A 99 -8.55 4.15 8.65
N LEU A 100 -8.14 4.11 9.93
CA LEU A 100 -7.73 2.87 10.60
C LEU A 100 -8.83 1.78 10.46
N GLN A 101 -10.07 2.13 10.78
CA GLN A 101 -11.21 1.22 10.69
C GLN A 101 -11.45 0.76 9.25
N TRP A 102 -11.40 1.67 8.28
CA TRP A 102 -11.62 1.35 6.88
C TRP A 102 -10.51 0.45 6.32
N VAL A 103 -9.25 0.72 6.63
CA VAL A 103 -8.11 -0.11 6.21
C VAL A 103 -8.22 -1.51 6.79
N HIS A 104 -8.55 -1.63 8.08
CA HIS A 104 -8.77 -2.92 8.71
C HIS A 104 -9.91 -3.69 8.04
N TRP A 105 -11.08 -3.05 7.88
CA TRP A 105 -12.22 -3.66 7.21
C TRP A 105 -11.89 -4.07 5.76
N PHE A 106 -11.21 -3.21 5.01
CA PHE A 106 -10.85 -3.48 3.62
C PHE A 106 -9.97 -4.73 3.51
N ASN A 107 -8.95 -4.85 4.37
CA ASN A 107 -8.00 -5.96 4.28
C ASN A 107 -8.52 -7.27 4.90
N HIS A 108 -9.31 -7.20 5.98
CA HIS A 108 -9.66 -8.38 6.78
C HIS A 108 -11.14 -8.78 6.72
N THR A 109 -12.00 -7.98 6.08
CA THR A 109 -13.45 -8.26 6.06
C THR A 109 -14.07 -8.10 4.68
N ARG A 110 -13.62 -7.15 3.86
CA ARG A 110 -14.19 -6.90 2.52
C ARG A 110 -13.93 -8.09 1.61
N LEU A 111 -14.99 -8.66 1.06
CA LEU A 111 -14.88 -9.68 0.03
C LEU A 111 -14.67 -9.02 -1.34
N LEU A 112 -13.72 -9.53 -2.11
CA LEU A 112 -13.45 -9.07 -3.47
C LEU A 112 -13.63 -10.21 -4.46
N GLU A 113 -14.55 -10.05 -5.40
CA GLU A 113 -14.82 -11.02 -6.47
C GLU A 113 -13.56 -11.43 -7.25
N PRO A 114 -12.67 -10.51 -7.69
CA PRO A 114 -11.50 -10.88 -8.51
C PRO A 114 -10.51 -11.83 -7.84
N ILE A 115 -10.54 -11.92 -6.51
CA ILE A 115 -9.69 -12.83 -5.72
C ILE A 115 -10.47 -14.01 -5.13
N GLY A 116 -11.67 -14.28 -5.64
CA GLY A 116 -12.48 -15.44 -5.25
C GLY A 116 -13.43 -15.19 -4.07
N TYR A 117 -13.89 -13.95 -3.88
CA TYR A 117 -14.79 -13.56 -2.79
C TYR A 117 -14.23 -13.83 -1.38
N ILE A 118 -12.94 -13.57 -1.19
CA ILE A 118 -12.28 -13.63 0.12
C ILE A 118 -11.66 -12.27 0.48
N PRO A 119 -11.31 -12.03 1.76
CA PRO A 119 -10.58 -10.84 2.17
C PRO A 119 -9.18 -10.75 1.53
N PRO A 120 -8.69 -9.53 1.20
CA PRO A 120 -7.34 -9.34 0.66
C PRO A 120 -6.23 -9.98 1.50
N ALA A 121 -6.29 -9.88 2.83
CA ALA A 121 -5.30 -10.49 3.71
C ALA A 121 -5.30 -12.02 3.62
N GLU A 122 -6.46 -12.63 3.39
CA GLU A 122 -6.57 -14.08 3.19
C GLU A 122 -6.02 -14.51 1.82
N ALA A 123 -6.37 -13.77 0.76
CA ALA A 123 -5.83 -14.05 -0.56
C ALA A 123 -4.30 -13.98 -0.60
N GLU A 124 -3.72 -12.99 0.08
CA GLU A 124 -2.28 -12.84 0.21
C GLU A 124 -1.65 -13.99 1.02
N ALA A 125 -2.24 -14.37 2.15
CA ALA A 125 -1.77 -15.51 2.93
C ALA A 125 -1.80 -16.82 2.13
N ASN A 126 -2.84 -17.01 1.32
CA ASN A 126 -2.95 -18.15 0.41
C ASN A 126 -1.89 -18.12 -0.69
N TYR A 127 -1.61 -16.94 -1.27
CA TYR A 127 -0.54 -16.78 -2.24
C TYR A 127 0.83 -17.18 -1.69
N PHE A 128 1.20 -16.70 -0.51
CA PHE A 128 2.49 -17.05 0.10
C PHE A 128 2.58 -18.52 0.51
N ARG A 129 1.48 -19.12 0.97
CA ARG A 129 1.43 -20.57 1.25
C ARG A 129 1.72 -21.38 -0.01
N GLN A 130 1.05 -21.07 -1.12
CA GLN A 130 1.25 -21.74 -2.40
C GLN A 130 2.67 -21.51 -2.97
N LEU A 131 3.23 -20.33 -2.76
CA LEU A 131 4.60 -20.04 -3.19
C LEU A 131 5.61 -20.92 -2.42
N ALA A 132 5.46 -21.02 -1.09
CA ALA A 132 6.32 -21.86 -0.26
C ALA A 132 6.25 -23.34 -0.65
N GLU A 133 5.04 -23.88 -0.87
CA GLU A 133 4.82 -25.26 -1.32
C GLU A 133 5.49 -25.55 -2.67
N LYS A 134 5.42 -24.60 -3.62
CA LYS A 134 6.09 -24.72 -4.93
C LYS A 134 7.60 -24.72 -4.81
N THR A 135 8.16 -23.83 -3.97
CA THR A 135 9.60 -23.77 -3.71
C THR A 135 10.10 -25.07 -3.09
N GLU A 136 9.38 -25.62 -2.11
CA GLU A 136 9.74 -26.89 -1.46
C GLU A 136 9.71 -28.06 -2.45
N THR A 137 8.68 -28.13 -3.29
CA THR A 137 8.57 -29.17 -4.33
C THR A 137 9.73 -29.09 -5.32
N ALA A 138 10.12 -27.88 -5.76
CA ALA A 138 11.20 -27.67 -6.71
C ALA A 138 12.61 -27.96 -6.15
N VAL A 139 12.79 -27.95 -4.83
CA VAL A 139 14.06 -28.32 -4.17
C VAL A 139 14.18 -29.85 -4.02
N LEU A 140 13.05 -30.57 -4.02
CA LEU A 140 12.99 -32.03 -3.86
C LEU A 140 13.02 -32.81 -5.17
N THR A 141 12.98 -32.13 -6.32
CA THR A 141 13.05 -32.70 -7.69
C THR A 141 14.33 -32.29 -8.40
#